data_AF-A0A8J3Q6Z9-F1
#
_entry.id   AF-A0A8J3Q6Z9-F1
#
_cell.length_a   1.000
_cell.length_b   1.000
_cell.length_c   1.000
_cell.angle_alpha   90.00
_cell.angle_beta   90.00
_cell.angle_gamma   90.00
#
_symmetry.space_group_name_H-M   'P 1'
#
loop_
_entity.id
_entity.type
_entity.pdbx_description
1 polymer ?
#
loop_
_entity_poly.entity_id
_entity_poly.type
_entity_poly.pdbx_seq_one_letter_code
_entity_poly.pdbx_strand_id
1 'polypeptide(L)'
;MSRQPTWMTWTRRGLVALGLIALLYAGVGVLTEEDNLFNYIRFLILSLVGHELVLMPIFIGVGVLVVKLVPRTARPIVQAALLTTAAVVIIALPAVTGHGRSSDLPSALPRDYPRGLLIVVGCIWATAMAVLLIRAIRRGRRPVEEG
;
A
#
# COMPACT_ATOMS: atom_id res chain seq x y z
N MET A 1 -7.72 -2.41 -36.98
CA MET A 1 -8.63 -2.51 -35.81
C MET A 1 -8.42 -3.84 -35.12
N SER A 2 -7.57 -3.90 -34.09
CA SER A 2 -7.37 -5.11 -33.28
C SER A 2 -8.55 -5.30 -32.33
N ARG A 3 -9.25 -6.43 -32.42
CA ARG A 3 -10.30 -6.81 -31.46
C ARG A 3 -9.64 -7.00 -30.09
N GLN A 4 -9.93 -6.12 -29.14
CA GLN A 4 -9.55 -6.30 -27.75
C GLN A 4 -10.13 -7.63 -27.25
N PRO A 5 -9.36 -8.45 -26.52
CA PRO A 5 -9.83 -9.74 -26.05
C PRO A 5 -11.01 -9.54 -25.10
N THR A 6 -12.08 -10.31 -25.29
CA THR A 6 -13.39 -10.12 -24.63
C THR A 6 -13.29 -10.16 -23.10
N TRP A 7 -12.31 -10.88 -22.54
CA TRP A 7 -12.05 -10.94 -21.10
C TRP A 7 -11.84 -9.54 -20.49
N MET A 8 -11.11 -8.64 -21.16
CA MET A 8 -10.86 -7.28 -20.67
C MET A 8 -12.15 -6.46 -20.57
N THR A 9 -13.09 -6.66 -21.50
CA THR A 9 -14.38 -5.97 -21.48
C THR A 9 -15.28 -6.47 -20.37
N TRP A 10 -15.25 -7.78 -20.09
CA TRP A 10 -16.01 -8.38 -18.99
C TRP A 10 -15.43 -8.00 -17.63
N THR A 11 -14.11 -8.04 -17.46
CA THR A 11 -13.45 -7.56 -16.23
C THR A 11 -13.77 -6.09 -15.98
N ARG A 12 -13.67 -5.24 -17.01
CA ARG A 12 -14.00 -3.82 -16.88
C ARG A 12 -15.46 -3.61 -16.47
N ARG A 13 -16.40 -4.30 -17.13
CA ARG A 13 -17.83 -4.23 -16.79
C ARG A 13 -18.10 -4.73 -15.38
N GLY A 14 -17.44 -5.81 -14.95
CA GLY A 14 -17.52 -6.34 -13.59
C GLY A 14 -17.06 -5.32 -12.55
N LEU A 15 -15.89 -4.69 -12.76
CA LEU A 15 -15.38 -3.64 -11.87
C LEU A 15 -16.31 -2.42 -11.81
N VAL A 16 -16.87 -2.00 -12.94
CA VAL A 16 -17.83 -0.89 -12.99
C VAL A 16 -19.12 -1.26 -12.24
N ALA A 17 -19.66 -2.46 -12.47
CA ALA A 17 -20.87 -2.91 -11.77
C ALA A 17 -20.64 -3.01 -10.26
N LEU A 18 -19.51 -3.59 -9.84
CA LEU A 18 -19.12 -3.67 -8.43
C LEU A 18 -19.02 -2.26 -7.79
N GLY A 19 -18.38 -1.32 -8.49
CA GLY A 19 -18.27 0.07 -8.04
C GLY A 19 -19.63 0.76 -7.91
N LEU A 20 -20.52 0.56 -8.90
CA LEU A 20 -21.89 1.10 -8.86
C LEU A 20 -22.71 0.51 -7.71
N ILE A 21 -22.60 -0.80 -7.45
CA ILE A 21 -23.26 -1.45 -6.32
C ILE A 21 -22.76 -0.87 -5.00
N ALA A 22 -21.45 -0.68 -4.85
CA ALA A 22 -20.87 -0.08 -3.65
C ALA A 22 -21.35 1.38 -3.44
N LEU A 23 -21.43 2.18 -4.51
CA LEU A 23 -21.95 3.56 -4.46
C LEU A 23 -23.42 3.59 -4.08
N LEU A 24 -24.25 2.69 -4.65
CA LEU A 24 -25.67 2.59 -4.30
C LEU A 24 -25.85 2.18 -2.84
N TYR A 25 -25.11 1.17 -2.37
CA TYR A 25 -25.15 0.74 -0.99
C TYR A 25 -24.78 1.88 -0.02
N ALA A 26 -23.69 2.60 -0.30
CA ALA A 26 -23.29 3.75 0.49
C ALA A 26 -24.35 4.87 0.45
N GLY A 27 -24.94 5.14 -0.71
CA GLY A 27 -26.01 6.13 -0.87
C GLY A 27 -27.27 5.78 -0.09
N VAL A 28 -27.69 4.51 -0.12
CA VAL A 28 -28.82 4.02 0.70
C VAL A 28 -28.50 4.20 2.18
N GLY A 29 -27.30 3.82 2.63
CA GLY A 29 -26.88 4.02 4.03
C GLY A 29 -27.01 5.46 4.50
N VAL A 30 -26.58 6.43 3.68
CA VAL A 30 -26.70 7.86 3.98
C VAL A 30 -28.16 8.33 4.06
N LEU A 31 -29.05 7.74 3.26
CA LEU A 31 -30.46 8.13 3.20
C LEU A 31 -31.32 7.46 4.29
N THR A 32 -30.87 6.33 4.85
CA THR A 32 -31.61 5.56 5.85
C THR A 32 -31.19 5.87 7.30
N GLU A 33 -30.02 6.45 7.49
CA GLU A 33 -29.54 6.92 8.80
C GLU A 33 -30.26 8.22 9.18
N GLU A 34 -30.80 8.28 10.41
CA GLU A 34 -31.35 9.53 10.98
C GLU A 34 -30.24 10.50 11.44
N ASP A 35 -28.99 10.02 11.44
CA ASP A 35 -27.82 10.82 11.79
C ASP A 35 -27.66 12.03 10.86
N ASN A 36 -27.20 13.14 11.44
CA ASN A 36 -27.08 14.42 10.78
C ASN A 36 -26.18 14.32 9.52
N LEU A 37 -26.77 14.41 8.31
CA LEU A 37 -26.11 14.37 7.00
C LEU A 37 -24.79 15.16 6.97
N PHE A 38 -24.74 16.26 7.72
CA PHE A 38 -23.55 17.07 7.91
C PHE A 38 -22.34 16.30 8.46
N ASN A 39 -22.53 15.41 9.45
CA ASN A 39 -21.46 14.56 9.99
C ASN A 39 -20.94 13.57 8.94
N TYR A 40 -21.82 13.01 8.12
CA TYR A 40 -21.45 12.08 7.05
C TYR A 40 -20.64 12.78 5.95
N ILE A 41 -21.09 13.95 5.51
CA ILE A 41 -20.36 14.78 4.53
C ILE A 41 -19.02 15.23 5.12
N ARG A 42 -19.00 15.64 6.40
CA ARG A 42 -17.76 16.03 7.08
C ARG A 42 -16.78 14.86 7.16
N PHE A 43 -17.23 13.67 7.52
CA PHE A 43 -16.41 12.47 7.53
C PHE A 43 -15.90 12.14 6.12
N LEU A 44 -16.77 12.17 5.11
CA LEU A 44 -16.40 11.88 3.73
C LEU A 44 -15.35 12.85 3.20
N ILE A 45 -15.56 14.16 3.40
CA ILE A 45 -14.60 15.19 2.98
C ILE A 45 -13.30 15.05 3.76
N LEU A 46 -13.36 14.91 5.08
CA LEU A 46 -12.15 14.79 5.90
C LEU A 46 -11.36 13.53 5.56
N SER A 47 -12.04 12.42 5.35
CA SER A 47 -11.42 11.15 4.95
C SER A 47 -10.87 11.23 3.54
N LEU A 48 -11.62 11.74 2.56
CA LEU A 48 -11.17 11.78 1.16
C LEU A 48 -10.09 12.84 0.97
N VAL A 49 -10.38 14.08 1.33
CA VAL A 49 -9.45 15.21 1.15
C VAL A 49 -8.27 15.09 2.09
N GLY A 50 -8.48 14.73 3.36
CA GLY A 50 -7.38 14.53 4.31
C GLY A 50 -6.47 13.39 3.90
N HIS A 51 -7.01 12.27 3.43
CA HIS A 51 -6.20 11.16 2.93
C HIS A 51 -5.43 11.54 1.67
N GLU A 52 -6.08 12.13 0.66
CA GLU A 52 -5.42 12.47 -0.60
C GLU A 52 -4.40 13.60 -0.43
N LEU A 53 -4.72 14.67 0.31
CA LEU A 53 -3.78 15.77 0.56
C LEU A 53 -2.57 15.35 1.40
N VAL A 54 -2.67 14.28 2.18
CA VAL A 54 -1.53 13.77 2.97
C VAL A 54 -0.77 12.71 2.21
N LEU A 55 -1.46 11.70 1.68
CA LEU A 55 -0.80 10.57 1.03
C LEU A 55 -0.18 10.96 -0.31
N MET A 56 -0.84 11.76 -1.15
CA MET A 56 -0.24 12.12 -2.44
C MET A 56 1.11 12.83 -2.27
N PRO A 57 1.24 13.90 -1.47
CA PRO A 57 2.53 14.57 -1.30
C PRO A 57 3.60 13.65 -0.71
N ILE A 58 3.24 12.76 0.21
CA ILE A 58 4.17 11.77 0.77
C ILE A 58 4.65 10.82 -0.32
N PHE A 59 3.75 10.21 -1.10
CA PHE A 59 4.12 9.29 -2.16
C PHE A 59 4.93 9.96 -3.27
N ILE A 60 4.58 11.20 -3.64
CA ILE A 60 5.36 12.00 -4.59
C ILE A 60 6.74 12.29 -4.01
N GLY A 61 6.84 12.73 -2.76
CA GLY A 61 8.10 13.03 -2.09
C GLY A 61 9.02 11.81 -2.02
N VAL A 62 8.49 10.66 -1.61
CA VAL A 62 9.20 9.37 -1.60
C VAL A 62 9.61 8.96 -3.01
N GLY A 63 8.73 9.10 -3.99
CA GLY A 63 9.03 8.82 -5.40
C GLY A 63 10.17 9.68 -5.94
N VAL A 64 10.15 10.98 -5.66
CA VAL A 64 11.23 11.92 -6.00
C VAL A 64 12.54 11.52 -5.32
N LEU A 65 12.48 11.15 -4.04
CA LEU A 65 13.66 10.72 -3.29
C LEU A 65 14.26 9.44 -3.88
N VAL A 66 13.42 8.46 -4.23
CA VAL A 66 13.86 7.24 -4.91
C VAL A 66 14.49 7.56 -6.27
N VAL A 67 13.92 8.46 -7.05
CA VAL A 67 14.49 8.86 -8.34
C VAL A 67 15.86 9.53 -8.16
N LYS A 68 16.03 10.36 -7.13
CA LYS A 68 17.27 11.08 -6.84
C LYS A 68 18.37 10.19 -6.26
N LEU A 69 18.02 9.29 -5.33
CA LEU A 69 18.99 8.52 -4.55
C LEU A 69 19.28 7.13 -5.13
N VAL A 70 18.35 6.54 -5.89
CA VAL A 70 18.43 5.13 -6.30
C VAL A 70 18.78 5.00 -7.79
N PRO A 71 19.82 4.21 -8.14
CA PRO A 71 20.16 3.91 -9.53
C PRO A 71 18.98 3.30 -10.30
N ARG A 72 18.83 3.64 -11.58
CA ARG A 72 17.69 3.23 -12.43
C ARG A 72 17.41 1.72 -12.38
N THR A 73 18.45 0.90 -12.29
CA THR A 73 18.38 -0.56 -12.24
C THR A 73 17.82 -1.12 -10.92
N ALA A 74 17.94 -0.36 -9.83
CA ALA A 74 17.49 -0.74 -8.49
C ALA A 74 16.11 -0.17 -8.13
N ARG A 75 15.66 0.89 -8.80
CA ARG A 75 14.38 1.58 -8.55
C ARG A 75 13.16 0.66 -8.39
N PRO A 76 12.85 -0.29 -9.30
CA PRO A 76 11.64 -1.09 -9.15
C PRO A 76 11.67 -1.99 -7.91
N ILE A 77 12.85 -2.49 -7.52
CA ILE A 77 13.01 -3.32 -6.33
C ILE A 77 12.84 -2.47 -5.06
N VAL A 78 13.45 -1.29 -5.03
CA VAL A 78 13.33 -0.37 -3.89
C VAL A 78 11.90 0.15 -3.74
N GLN A 79 11.22 0.47 -4.86
CA GLN A 79 9.80 0.85 -4.84
C GLN A 79 8.91 -0.27 -4.29
N ALA A 80 9.12 -1.52 -4.71
CA ALA A 80 8.40 -2.66 -4.17
C ALA A 80 8.63 -2.81 -2.66
N ALA A 81 9.89 -2.76 -2.21
CA ALA A 81 10.24 -2.88 -0.79
C ALA A 81 9.61 -1.75 0.05
N LEU A 82 9.62 -0.51 -0.44
CA LEU A 82 8.99 0.63 0.22
C LEU A 82 7.47 0.46 0.32
N LEU A 83 6.81 0.03 -0.77
CA LEU A 83 5.36 -0.17 -0.80
C LEU A 83 4.94 -1.28 0.17
N THR A 84 5.66 -2.41 0.16
CA THR A 84 5.40 -3.51 1.09
C THR A 84 5.65 -3.08 2.53
N THR A 85 6.73 -2.32 2.80
CA THR A 85 7.02 -1.78 4.13
C THR A 85 5.89 -0.86 4.60
N ALA A 86 5.44 0.07 3.75
CA ALA A 86 4.36 1.00 4.08
C ALA A 86 3.06 0.26 4.42
N ALA A 87 2.68 -0.74 3.62
CA ALA A 87 1.49 -1.55 3.87
C ALA A 87 1.57 -2.29 5.22
N VAL A 88 2.70 -2.94 5.50
CA VAL A 88 2.91 -3.66 6.78
C VAL A 88 2.88 -2.70 7.97
N VAL A 89 3.52 -1.54 7.85
CA VAL A 89 3.55 -0.53 8.93
C VAL A 89 2.14 -0.01 9.22
N ILE A 90 1.36 0.34 8.19
CA ILE A 90 -0.02 0.83 8.36
C ILE A 90 -0.88 -0.22 9.08
N ILE A 91 -0.79 -1.49 8.66
CA ILE A 91 -1.55 -2.59 9.28
C ILE A 91 -1.10 -2.85 10.73
N ALA A 92 0.20 -2.78 11.01
CA ALA A 92 0.75 -3.03 12.34
C ALA A 92 0.57 -1.84 13.31
N LEU A 93 0.27 -0.64 12.79
CA LEU A 93 0.26 0.60 13.56
C LEU A 93 -0.64 0.57 14.79
N PRO A 94 -1.91 0.07 14.73
CA PRO A 94 -2.77 0.00 15.90
C PRO A 94 -2.18 -0.90 17.00
N ALA A 95 -1.60 -2.04 16.62
CA ALA A 95 -1.04 -3.00 17.56
C ALA A 95 0.27 -2.49 18.21
N VAL A 96 1.10 -1.79 17.44
CA VAL A 96 2.35 -1.17 17.93
C VAL A 96 2.06 -0.01 18.88
N THR A 97 1.06 0.82 18.55
CA THR A 97 0.63 1.94 19.40
C THR A 97 -0.19 1.50 20.60
N GLY A 98 -0.53 0.21 20.70
CA GLY A 98 -1.29 -0.34 21.82
C GLY A 98 -2.77 0.04 21.82
N HIS A 99 -3.30 0.53 20.69
CA HIS A 99 -4.74 0.76 20.56
C HIS A 99 -5.49 -0.57 20.77
N GLY A 100 -6.42 -0.58 21.72
CA GLY A 100 -7.13 -1.79 22.14
C GLY A 100 -6.51 -2.53 23.34
N ARG A 101 -5.40 -2.05 23.91
CA ARG A 101 -4.94 -2.52 25.24
C ARG A 101 -5.88 -1.98 26.32
N SER A 102 -6.48 -2.88 27.08
CA SER A 102 -7.18 -2.55 28.34
C SER A 102 -6.40 -3.14 29.51
N SER A 103 -6.30 -2.41 30.62
CA SER A 103 -5.72 -2.91 31.87
C SER A 103 -6.40 -4.17 32.38
N ASP A 104 -7.68 -4.33 32.02
CA ASP A 104 -8.55 -5.38 32.52
C ASP A 104 -8.41 -6.67 31.70
N LEU A 105 -7.78 -6.61 30.52
CA LEU A 105 -7.48 -7.75 29.65
C LEU A 105 -5.99 -7.76 29.24
N PRO A 106 -5.08 -8.13 30.16
CA PRO A 106 -3.65 -8.20 29.89
C PRO A 106 -3.28 -9.22 28.79
N SER A 107 -4.18 -10.17 28.47
CA SER A 107 -4.02 -11.13 27.38
C SER A 107 -4.40 -10.59 26.00
N ALA A 108 -4.95 -9.38 25.89
CA ALA A 108 -5.40 -8.83 24.60
C ALA A 108 -4.24 -8.45 23.67
N LEU A 109 -3.05 -8.18 24.21
CA LEU A 109 -1.88 -7.78 23.41
C LEU A 109 -0.53 -8.20 24.05
N PRO A 110 -0.29 -9.50 24.28
CA PRO A 110 0.85 -10.02 25.04
C PRO A 110 2.17 -9.99 24.25
N ARG A 111 2.10 -9.74 22.94
CA ARG A 111 3.23 -9.81 22.02
C ARG A 111 3.91 -8.45 21.87
N ASP A 112 5.24 -8.47 21.78
CA ASP A 112 6.06 -7.33 21.43
C ASP A 112 5.94 -7.04 19.91
N TYR A 113 4.85 -6.35 19.54
CA TYR A 113 4.56 -5.93 18.18
C TYR A 113 5.66 -5.03 17.57
N PRO A 114 6.28 -4.07 18.30
CA PRO A 114 7.43 -3.33 17.79
C PRO A 114 8.56 -4.26 17.32
N ARG A 115 8.93 -5.26 18.12
CA ARG A 115 9.98 -6.22 17.75
C ARG A 115 9.57 -7.07 16.54
N GLY A 116 8.32 -7.53 16.49
CA GLY A 116 7.80 -8.27 15.35
C GLY A 116 7.82 -7.45 14.05
N LEU A 117 7.44 -6.18 14.12
CA LEU A 117 7.46 -5.26 12.98
C LEU A 117 8.88 -5.05 12.46
N LEU A 118 9.85 -4.81 13.35
CA LEU A 118 11.25 -4.65 12.96
C LEU A 118 11.80 -5.88 12.23
N ILE A 119 11.45 -7.09 12.69
CA ILE A 119 11.85 -8.34 12.02
C ILE A 119 11.27 -8.40 10.60
N VAL A 120 9.98 -8.12 10.44
CA VAL A 120 9.32 -8.19 9.12
C VAL A 120 9.90 -7.16 8.16
N VAL A 121 10.10 -5.91 8.61
CA VAL A 121 10.75 -4.86 7.81
C VAL A 121 12.17 -5.28 7.44
N GLY A 122 12.94 -5.84 8.40
CA GLY A 122 14.26 -6.40 8.14
C GLY A 122 14.25 -7.47 7.04
N CYS A 123 13.30 -8.41 7.08
CA CYS A 123 13.14 -9.45 6.06
C CYS A 123 12.81 -8.89 4.67
N ILE A 124 11.95 -7.87 4.58
CA ILE A 124 11.61 -7.20 3.32
C ILE A 124 12.89 -6.61 2.68
N TRP A 125 13.66 -5.85 3.46
CA TRP A 125 14.88 -5.20 2.96
C TRP A 125 16.02 -6.18 2.70
N ALA A 126 16.15 -7.24 3.51
CA ALA A 126 17.11 -8.31 3.26
C ALA A 126 16.80 -9.01 1.92
N THR A 127 15.53 -9.28 1.63
CA THR A 127 15.09 -9.85 0.35
C THR A 127 15.40 -8.91 -0.82
N ALA A 128 15.07 -7.62 -0.68
CA ALA A 128 15.38 -6.61 -1.69
C ALA A 128 16.88 -6.54 -1.98
N MET A 129 17.71 -6.55 -0.94
CA MET A 129 19.17 -6.55 -1.04
C MET A 129 19.67 -7.81 -1.75
N ALA A 130 19.18 -8.99 -1.38
CA ALA A 130 19.56 -10.25 -2.03
C ALA A 130 19.25 -10.23 -3.53
N VAL A 131 18.07 -9.74 -3.93
CA VAL A 131 17.70 -9.64 -5.35
C VAL A 131 18.62 -8.67 -6.10
N LEU A 132 18.97 -7.53 -5.49
CA LEU A 132 19.90 -6.56 -6.08
C LEU A 132 21.30 -7.15 -6.27
N LEU A 133 21.83 -7.84 -5.25
CA LEU A 133 23.13 -8.50 -5.30
C LEU A 133 23.17 -9.58 -6.39
N ILE A 134 22.14 -10.43 -6.47
CA ILE A 134 22.04 -11.46 -7.52
C ILE A 134 22.04 -10.82 -8.91
N ARG A 135 21.31 -9.71 -9.10
CA ARG A 135 21.28 -8.98 -10.38
C ARG A 135 22.63 -8.35 -10.73
N ALA A 136 23.34 -7.80 -9.75
CA ALA A 136 24.67 -7.22 -9.94
C ALA A 136 25.67 -8.30 -10.38
N ILE A 137 25.70 -9.44 -9.69
CA ILE A 137 26.58 -10.57 -10.02
C ILE A 137 26.28 -11.12 -11.41
N ARG A 138 25.00 -11.26 -11.79
CA ARG A 138 24.61 -11.75 -13.13
C ARG A 138 24.99 -10.79 -14.25
N ARG A 139 24.99 -9.47 -14.02
CA ARG A 139 25.42 -8.49 -15.02
C ARG A 139 26.93 -8.55 -15.29
N GLY A 140 27.75 -8.74 -14.26
CA GLY A 140 29.20 -8.89 -14.41
C GLY A 140 29.65 -10.17 -15.12
N ARG A 141 28.76 -11.16 -15.25
CA ARG A 141 29.03 -12.45 -15.93
C ARG A 141 28.65 -12.48 -17.40
N ARG A 142 28.15 -11.40 -18.00
CA ARG A 142 27.90 -11.37 -19.45
C ARG A 142 29.26 -11.33 -20.16
N PRO A 143 29.64 -12.37 -20.92
CA PRO A 143 30.86 -12.32 -21.71
C PRO A 143 30.75 -11.15 -22.69
N VAL A 144 31.84 -10.42 -22.86
CA VAL A 144 31.99 -9.50 -23.99
C VAL A 144 32.05 -10.40 -25.23
N GLU A 145 30.92 -10.55 -25.94
CA GLU A 145 30.96 -11.05 -27.31
C GLU A 145 31.65 -9.95 -28.14
N GLU A 146 32.95 -10.12 -28.38
CA GLU A 146 33.68 -9.38 -29.41
C GLU A 146 33.16 -9.81 -30.79
N GLY A 147 32.78 -8.82 -31.60
CA GLY A 147 32.33 -8.96 -32.98
C GLY A 147 32.07 -7.59 -33.60
#